data_AF-A0A7M3DQP2-F1
#
_entry.id   AF-A0A7M3DQP2-F1
#
_cell.length_a   1.000
_cell.length_b   1.000
_cell.length_c   1.000
_cell.angle_alpha   90.00
_cell.angle_beta   90.00
_cell.angle_gamma   90.00
#
_symmetry.space_group_name_H-M   'P 1'
#
loop_
_entity.id
_entity.type
_entity.pdbx_description
1 polymer ?
#
loop_
_entity_poly.entity_id
_entity_poly.type
_entity_poly.pdbx_seq_one_letter_code
_entity_poly.pdbx_strand_id
1 'polypeptide(L)'
;MTDFNLSLQIEDVNMLSDAVRTWYRHHHATPTEQSTQLLCSAAIDLYNQGHRTREELGTLLIMKFDSLHSLDVNAPTSTSHH
;
A
#
# COMPACT_ATOMS: atom_id res chain seq x y z
N MET A 1 -12.24 -14.60 -20.91
CA MET A 1 -11.09 -13.70 -21.11
C MET A 1 -11.43 -12.47 -20.28
N THR A 2 -10.99 -12.45 -19.02
CA THR A 2 -11.33 -11.38 -18.08
C THR A 2 -10.36 -10.23 -18.31
N ASP A 3 -10.88 -9.13 -18.83
CA ASP A 3 -10.21 -7.84 -18.96
C ASP A 3 -9.85 -7.29 -17.58
N PHE A 4 -8.77 -7.83 -16.99
CA PHE A 4 -8.06 -7.30 -15.84
C PHE A 4 -7.19 -6.13 -16.30
N ASN A 5 -7.80 -5.09 -16.87
CA ASN A 5 -7.05 -3.89 -17.21
C ASN A 5 -7.93 -2.63 -17.24
N LEU A 6 -7.58 -1.73 -16.32
CA LEU A 6 -7.63 -0.28 -16.47
C LEU A 6 -8.99 0.40 -16.38
N SER A 7 -9.48 0.56 -15.16
CA SER A 7 -9.99 1.86 -14.68
C SER A 7 -10.02 1.85 -13.15
N LEU A 8 -8.84 1.87 -12.52
CA LEU A 8 -8.75 2.42 -11.17
C LEU A 8 -9.31 3.84 -11.32
N GLN A 9 -10.55 4.07 -10.88
CA GLN A 9 -11.16 5.38 -11.05
C GLN A 9 -10.33 6.39 -10.27
N ILE A 10 -10.40 7.66 -10.66
CA ILE A 10 -9.68 8.73 -9.93
C ILE A 10 -10.05 8.70 -8.44
N GLU A 11 -11.29 8.33 -8.11
CA GLU A 11 -11.76 8.10 -6.75
C GLU A 11 -11.03 6.95 -6.03
N ASP A 12 -10.85 5.81 -6.69
CA ASP A 12 -10.12 4.66 -6.14
C ASP A 12 -8.64 5.01 -5.87
N VAL A 13 -7.99 5.73 -6.81
CA VAL A 13 -6.61 6.19 -6.65
C VAL A 13 -6.49 7.20 -5.50
N ASN A 14 -7.44 8.11 -5.35
CA ASN A 14 -7.49 9.04 -4.23
C ASN A 14 -7.67 8.30 -2.91
N MET A 15 -8.54 7.28 -2.88
CA MET A 15 -8.78 6.46 -1.70
C MET A 15 -7.52 5.72 -1.25
N LEU A 16 -6.81 5.08 -2.19
CA LEU A 16 -5.54 4.40 -1.94
C LEU A 16 -4.48 5.38 -1.44
N SER A 17 -4.35 6.52 -2.10
CA SER A 17 -3.37 7.55 -1.75
C SER A 17 -3.62 8.11 -0.34
N ASP A 18 -4.88 8.29 0.04
CA ASP A 18 -5.24 8.77 1.36
C ASP A 18 -5.01 7.71 2.45
N ALA A 19 -5.28 6.44 2.17
CA ALA A 19 -4.95 5.35 3.09
C ALA A 19 -3.43 5.29 3.37
N VAL A 20 -2.60 5.39 2.32
CA VAL A 20 -1.14 5.44 2.45
C VAL A 20 -0.68 6.68 3.23
N ARG A 21 -1.28 7.85 2.97
CA ARG A 21 -0.97 9.09 3.72
C ARG A 21 -1.39 8.98 5.19
N THR A 22 -2.50 8.31 5.47
CA THR A 22 -2.96 8.03 6.84
C THR A 22 -1.98 7.14 7.58
N TRP A 23 -1.42 6.12 6.93
CA TRP A 23 -0.34 5.30 7.49
C TRP A 23 0.88 6.15 7.86
N TYR A 24 1.39 6.97 6.93
CA TYR A 24 2.54 7.85 7.20
C TYR A 24 2.31 8.80 8.38
N ARG A 25 1.11 9.38 8.45
CA ARG A 25 0.73 10.26 9.56
C ARG A 25 0.65 9.51 10.88
N HIS A 26 0.16 8.27 10.89
CA HIS A 26 0.05 7.44 12.09
C HIS A 26 1.43 7.08 12.65
N HIS A 27 2.37 6.69 11.78
CA HIS A 27 3.73 6.30 12.18
C HIS A 27 4.73 7.46 12.23
N HIS A 28 4.29 8.71 11.96
CA HIS A 28 5.15 9.89 11.84
C HIS A 28 6.37 9.66 10.93
N ALA A 29 6.16 8.88 9.86
CA ALA A 29 7.19 8.40 8.97
C ALA A 29 7.35 9.34 7.77
N THR A 30 8.59 9.53 7.32
CA THR A 30 8.88 10.29 6.10
C THR A 30 8.55 9.44 4.87
N PRO A 31 7.77 9.95 3.91
CA PRO A 31 7.53 9.23 2.66
C PRO A 31 8.83 9.14 1.85
N THR A 32 9.32 7.92 1.68
CA THR A 32 10.40 7.59 0.74
C THR A 32 9.84 6.92 -0.49
N GLU A 33 10.58 6.89 -1.59
CA GLU A 33 10.16 6.21 -2.82
C GLU A 33 9.85 4.72 -2.57
N GLN A 34 10.73 4.02 -1.85
CA GLN A 34 10.56 2.61 -1.53
C GLN A 34 9.36 2.34 -0.61
N SER A 35 9.24 3.08 0.49
CA SER A 35 8.10 2.93 1.41
C SER A 35 6.78 3.25 0.72
N THR A 36 6.77 4.25 -0.18
CA THR A 36 5.56 4.64 -0.91
C THR A 36 5.16 3.57 -1.90
N GLN A 37 6.12 3.00 -2.63
CA GLN A 37 5.85 1.92 -3.56
C GLN A 37 5.31 0.67 -2.85
N LEU A 38 5.93 0.27 -1.72
CA LEU A 38 5.46 -0.86 -0.90
C LEU A 38 4.04 -0.64 -0.39
N LEU A 39 3.77 0.52 0.22
CA LEU A 39 2.45 0.82 0.78
C LEU A 39 1.39 0.93 -0.33
N CYS A 40 1.71 1.51 -1.48
CA CYS A 40 0.81 1.53 -2.64
C CYS A 40 0.53 0.12 -3.17
N SER A 41 1.54 -0.72 -3.35
CA SER A 41 1.37 -2.11 -3.77
C SER A 41 0.51 -2.90 -2.78
N ALA A 42 0.75 -2.74 -1.48
CA ALA A 42 -0.06 -3.38 -0.45
C ALA A 42 -1.51 -2.86 -0.43
N ALA A 43 -1.71 -1.56 -0.64
CA ALA A 43 -3.05 -0.98 -0.71
C ALA A 43 -3.83 -1.51 -1.93
N ILE A 44 -3.17 -1.67 -3.09
CA ILE A 44 -3.75 -2.27 -4.30
C ILE A 44 -4.09 -3.75 -4.07
N ASP A 45 -3.19 -4.49 -3.43
CA ASP A 45 -3.42 -5.89 -3.05
C ASP A 45 -4.67 -6.04 -2.16
N LEU A 46 -4.83 -5.17 -1.17
CA LEU A 46 -6.01 -5.12 -0.31
C LEU A 46 -7.28 -4.73 -1.09
N TYR A 47 -7.17 -3.79 -2.03
CA TYR A 47 -8.28 -3.43 -2.91
C TYR A 47 -8.74 -4.61 -3.78
N ASN A 48 -7.79 -5.37 -4.33
CA ASN A 48 -8.05 -6.58 -5.10
C ASN A 48 -8.65 -7.71 -4.25
N GLN A 49 -8.37 -7.74 -2.94
CA GLN A 49 -9.01 -8.64 -1.97
C GLN A 49 -10.47 -8.26 -1.66
N GLY A 50 -10.93 -7.10 -2.11
CA GLY A 50 -12.31 -6.63 -1.94
C GLY A 50 -12.47 -5.49 -0.94
N HIS A 51 -11.39 -4.99 -0.33
CA HIS A 51 -11.45 -3.84 0.59
C HIS A 51 -11.61 -2.53 -0.19
N ARG A 52 -12.78 -1.91 -0.09
CA ARG A 52 -13.13 -0.70 -0.85
C ARG A 52 -13.38 0.53 0.02
N THR A 53 -12.89 0.55 1.25
CA THR A 53 -13.02 1.72 2.13
C THR A 53 -11.65 2.22 2.58
N ARG A 54 -11.52 3.55 2.63
CA ARG A 54 -10.29 4.23 3.07
C ARG A 54 -9.89 3.82 4.48
N GLU A 55 -10.87 3.70 5.37
CA GLU A 55 -10.66 3.36 6.77
C GLU A 55 -10.13 1.93 6.91
N GLU A 56 -10.76 0.95 6.26
CA GLU A 56 -10.28 -0.44 6.28
C GLU A 56 -8.87 -0.53 5.68
N LEU A 57 -8.64 0.07 4.51
CA LEU A 57 -7.31 0.05 3.90
C LEU A 57 -6.25 0.68 4.80
N GLY A 58 -6.55 1.82 5.43
CA GLY A 58 -5.64 2.47 6.37
C GLY A 58 -5.34 1.59 7.58
N THR A 59 -6.37 1.00 8.21
CA THR A 59 -6.19 0.12 9.36
C THR A 59 -5.42 -1.15 8.98
N LEU A 60 -5.71 -1.76 7.83
CA LEU A 60 -5.02 -2.96 7.36
C LEU A 60 -3.57 -2.67 6.99
N LEU A 61 -3.26 -1.50 6.42
CA LEU A 61 -1.88 -1.06 6.20
C LEU A 61 -1.13 -0.90 7.54
N ILE A 62 -1.78 -0.31 8.56
CA ILE A 62 -1.18 -0.16 9.90
C ILE A 62 -0.94 -1.53 10.54
N MET A 63 -1.89 -2.46 10.44
CA MET A 63 -1.73 -3.83 10.95
C MET A 63 -0.65 -4.61 10.20
N LYS A 64 -0.55 -4.45 8.87
CA LYS A 64 0.41 -5.18 8.02
C LYS A 64 1.83 -4.62 8.16
N PHE A 65 1.95 -3.31 8.40
CA PHE A 65 3.22 -2.63 8.62
C PHE A 65 3.17 -1.84 9.94
N ASP A 66 3.48 -2.54 11.03
CA ASP A 66 3.45 -1.97 12.39
C ASP A 66 4.53 -0.88 12.60
N SER A 67 5.56 -0.83 11.74
CA SER A 67 6.66 0.14 11.79
C SER A 67 7.44 0.22 10.47
N LEU A 68 8.24 1.27 10.31
CA LEU A 68 9.20 1.44 9.20
C LEU A 68 10.13 0.24 9.01
N HIS A 69 10.54 -0.41 10.09
CA HIS A 69 11.38 -1.62 10.03
C HIS A 69 10.66 -2.80 9.36
N SER A 70 9.32 -2.85 9.46
CA SER A 70 8.49 -3.84 8.77
C SER A 70 8.43 -3.62 7.26
N LEU A 71 8.65 -2.39 6.79
CA LEU A 71 8.78 -2.07 5.36
C LEU A 71 10.14 -2.47 4.82
N ASP A 72 11.20 -2.38 5.62
CA ASP A 72 12.56 -2.77 5.21
C ASP A 72 12.68 -4.28 4.98
N VAL A 73 12.10 -5.09 5.87
CA VAL A 73 12.08 -6.57 5.73
C VAL A 73 11.16 -7.07 4.61
N ASN A 74 10.15 -6.29 4.23
CA ASN A 74 9.22 -6.59 3.14
C ASN A 74 9.59 -5.88 1.84
N ALA A 75 10.61 -5.01 1.85
CA ALA A 75 11.18 -4.50 0.63
C ALA A 75 11.56 -5.72 -0.21
N PRO A 76 11.28 -5.71 -1.52
CA PRO A 76 11.82 -6.73 -2.40
C PRO A 76 13.33 -6.56 -2.31
N THR A 77 13.97 -7.28 -1.39
CA THR A 77 15.37 -7.64 -1.54
C THR A 77 15.38 -8.31 -2.88
N SER A 78 15.88 -7.62 -3.90
CA SER A 78 16.28 -8.24 -5.15
C SER A 78 17.30 -9.30 -4.76
N THR A 79 16.81 -10.48 -4.37
CA THR A 79 17.57 -11.71 -4.46
C THR A 79 17.68 -11.96 -5.95
N SER A 80 18.65 -11.27 -6.54
CA SER A 80 19.30 -11.68 -7.76
C SER A 80 19.87 -13.06 -7.45
N HIS A 81 19.07 -14.11 -7.66
CA HIS A 81 19.63 -15.45 -7.75
C HIS A 81 20.43 -15.48 -9.06
N HIS A 82 21.74 -15.60 -8.86
CA HIS A 82 22.81 -15.77 -9.82
C HIS A 82 22.54 -16.90 -10.82
#